data_AF-A0A7Y5U051-F1
#
_entry.id   AF-A0A7Y5U051-F1
#
_cell.length_a   1.000
_cell.length_b   1.000
_cell.length_c   1.000
_cell.angle_alpha   90.00
_cell.angle_beta   90.00
_cell.angle_gamma   90.00
#
_symmetry.space_group_name_H-M   'P 1'
#
loop_
_entity.id
_entity.type
_entity.pdbx_description
1 polymer ?
#
loop_
_entity_poly.entity_id
_entity_poly.type
_entity_poly.pdbx_seq_one_letter_code
_entity_poly.pdbx_strand_id
1 'polypeptide(L)'
;VNGLGVPIVAIDLPTGVSADSHELEGEAIEASMTVTLAAPKIPLILPPADVYGGDLVIADIGIPAGVIDELDGPWVELLTRERMRELVPARAADTHKGDFGRVLVIAGSVGRTGAAHLTALGALRSGAGLVTIAAPRSCVPTIAAMMPEYMTEPLDETAAGAIDFSAVDRVLDIKADVIAMGPGLGHDASTAAFVHAIVERAGVPLVLDADALNAFSGDPDRLVGRDGVDVIITPHPGEMARLLGVSIEQVQSDRLEHAREFAASPRGHVVLKGHRTVIAGPESRTFVNLTGNAGMATGGSGDLLTGMVAAWFAQILDAEAACKLAVYLHGTAGDLAEADEGESALLPTDIAAHLGDAVLELTARRRVKRPAEAG
;
A
#
# COMPACT_ATOMS: atom_id res chain seq x y z
N VAL A 1 -17.28 -34.13 8.13
CA VAL A 1 -17.64 -33.66 6.78
C VAL A 1 -16.38 -33.39 5.95
N ASN A 2 -15.41 -32.65 6.48
CA ASN A 2 -14.13 -32.33 5.81
C ASN A 2 -13.42 -33.58 5.24
N GLY A 3 -13.45 -34.73 5.93
CA GLY A 3 -12.82 -35.97 5.45
C GLY A 3 -13.53 -36.72 4.30
N LEU A 4 -14.63 -36.20 3.74
CA LEU A 4 -15.39 -36.90 2.69
C LEU A 4 -14.77 -36.78 1.28
N GLY A 5 -13.79 -35.89 1.08
CA GLY A 5 -13.10 -35.73 -0.21
C GLY A 5 -14.00 -35.21 -1.35
N VAL A 6 -15.12 -34.57 -1.01
CA VAL A 6 -16.05 -33.93 -1.95
C VAL A 6 -16.05 -32.41 -1.75
N PRO A 7 -16.27 -31.60 -2.80
CA PRO A 7 -16.40 -30.15 -2.64
C PRO A 7 -17.55 -29.79 -1.69
N ILE A 8 -17.30 -28.90 -0.75
CA ILE A 8 -18.28 -28.42 0.23
C ILE A 8 -18.64 -26.98 -0.10
N VAL A 9 -19.94 -26.69 -0.19
CA VAL A 9 -20.44 -25.33 -0.34
C VAL A 9 -21.08 -24.90 0.98
N ALA A 10 -20.53 -23.86 1.60
CA ALA A 10 -21.12 -23.24 2.78
C ALA A 10 -22.12 -22.14 2.35
N ILE A 11 -23.24 -22.05 3.06
CA ILE A 11 -24.20 -20.97 2.91
C ILE A 11 -24.02 -20.02 4.09
N ASP A 12 -23.84 -18.75 3.77
CA ASP A 12 -23.52 -17.63 4.65
C ASP A 12 -22.10 -17.66 5.26
N LEU A 13 -21.79 -18.70 6.04
CA LEU A 13 -20.53 -18.90 6.74
C LEU A 13 -20.27 -20.40 6.92
N PRO A 14 -19.02 -20.91 6.81
CA PRO A 14 -18.72 -22.29 7.16
C PRO A 14 -19.09 -22.58 8.62
N THR A 15 -19.85 -23.65 8.84
CA THR A 15 -20.29 -24.04 10.19
C THR A 15 -19.10 -24.27 11.10
N GLY A 16 -19.11 -23.67 12.29
CA GLY A 16 -18.03 -23.72 13.28
C GLY A 16 -17.13 -22.47 13.28
N VAL A 17 -17.25 -21.60 12.28
CA VAL A 17 -16.59 -20.29 12.28
C VAL A 17 -17.47 -19.26 13.00
N SER A 18 -16.88 -18.39 13.81
CA SER A 18 -17.57 -17.27 14.45
C SER A 18 -17.93 -16.21 13.41
N ALA A 19 -19.12 -15.63 13.47
CA ALA A 19 -19.49 -14.52 12.58
C ALA A 19 -18.79 -13.19 12.95
N ASP A 20 -18.42 -13.04 14.22
CA ASP A 20 -17.94 -11.78 14.80
C ASP A 20 -16.41 -11.72 14.94
N SER A 21 -15.73 -12.86 14.85
CA SER A 21 -14.28 -12.97 15.01
C SER A 21 -13.69 -13.87 13.94
N HIS A 22 -12.47 -13.56 13.49
CA HIS A 22 -11.68 -14.43 12.63
C HIS A 22 -10.83 -15.44 13.43
N GLU A 23 -10.95 -15.46 14.77
CA GLU A 23 -10.35 -16.50 15.60
C GLU A 23 -11.05 -17.85 15.40
N LEU A 24 -10.28 -18.93 15.49
CA LEU A 24 -10.77 -20.29 15.29
C LEU A 24 -11.00 -20.96 16.64
N GLU A 25 -12.27 -21.07 17.03
CA GLU A 25 -12.69 -21.75 18.24
C GLU A 25 -13.14 -23.19 17.92
N GLY A 26 -12.18 -24.09 17.71
CA GLY A 26 -12.45 -25.52 17.51
C GLY A 26 -12.56 -25.95 16.06
N GLU A 27 -13.42 -26.95 15.79
CA GLU A 27 -13.57 -27.54 14.46
C GLU A 27 -14.53 -26.71 13.59
N ALA A 28 -14.09 -26.39 12.38
CA ALA A 28 -14.89 -25.69 11.38
C ALA A 28 -14.94 -26.46 10.05
N ILE A 29 -16.02 -26.24 9.29
CA ILE A 29 -16.15 -26.78 7.94
C ILE A 29 -15.14 -26.09 7.01
N GLU A 30 -14.36 -26.89 6.29
CA GLU A 30 -13.49 -26.40 5.22
C GLU A 30 -14.29 -26.36 3.92
N ALA A 31 -14.78 -25.18 3.55
CA ALA A 31 -15.56 -25.01 2.33
C ALA A 31 -14.65 -24.84 1.10
N SER A 32 -15.04 -25.44 -0.01
CA SER A 32 -14.46 -25.12 -1.33
C SER A 32 -14.99 -23.80 -1.86
N MET A 33 -16.21 -23.42 -1.44
CA MET A 33 -16.86 -22.16 -1.78
C MET A 33 -17.83 -21.75 -0.67
N THR A 34 -17.93 -20.46 -0.39
CA THR A 34 -18.93 -19.88 0.50
C THR A 34 -19.79 -18.87 -0.24
N VAL A 35 -21.10 -19.06 -0.21
CA VAL A 35 -22.08 -18.06 -0.70
C VAL A 35 -22.54 -17.24 0.50
N THR A 36 -21.91 -16.10 0.74
CA THR A 36 -22.25 -15.22 1.87
C THR A 36 -23.40 -14.28 1.52
N LEU A 37 -24.29 -14.03 2.48
CA LEU A 37 -25.52 -13.28 2.22
C LEU A 37 -25.35 -11.78 2.53
N ALA A 38 -25.70 -10.93 1.57
CA ALA A 38 -25.64 -9.46 1.58
C ALA A 38 -24.24 -8.83 1.72
N ALA A 39 -23.49 -9.19 2.75
CA ALA A 39 -22.16 -8.67 3.03
C ALA A 39 -21.23 -9.78 3.54
N PRO A 40 -19.93 -9.69 3.24
CA PRO A 40 -18.94 -10.60 3.78
C PRO A 40 -18.76 -10.38 5.28
N LYS A 41 -18.60 -11.48 6.02
CA LYS A 41 -18.31 -11.46 7.45
C LYS A 41 -16.79 -11.42 7.64
N ILE A 42 -16.33 -10.75 8.70
CA ILE A 42 -14.91 -10.65 9.09
C ILE A 42 -14.11 -11.96 8.94
N PRO A 43 -14.55 -13.11 9.47
CA PRO A 43 -13.85 -14.38 9.31
C PRO A 43 -13.64 -14.85 7.86
N LEU A 44 -14.46 -14.42 6.90
CA LEU A 44 -14.34 -14.84 5.50
C LEU A 44 -13.26 -14.07 4.75
N ILE A 45 -12.76 -12.98 5.34
CA ILE A 45 -11.87 -12.03 4.67
C ILE A 45 -10.56 -11.83 5.43
N LEU A 46 -10.50 -12.18 6.72
CA LEU A 46 -9.30 -12.04 7.55
C LEU A 46 -8.78 -13.40 8.06
N PRO A 47 -7.46 -13.58 8.11
CA PRO A 47 -6.85 -14.78 8.68
C PRO A 47 -6.99 -14.81 10.21
N PRO A 48 -6.91 -16.01 10.82
CA PRO A 48 -6.71 -17.30 10.18
C PRO A 48 -7.99 -17.94 9.60
N ALA A 49 -9.18 -17.40 9.86
CA ALA A 49 -10.43 -18.02 9.45
C ALA A 49 -10.71 -17.97 7.93
N ASP A 50 -10.11 -17.04 7.19
CA ASP A 50 -10.36 -16.87 5.75
C ASP A 50 -10.12 -18.14 4.93
N VAL A 51 -9.18 -18.99 5.37
CA VAL A 51 -8.85 -20.27 4.72
C VAL A 51 -10.01 -21.27 4.71
N TYR A 52 -11.01 -21.13 5.60
CA TYR A 52 -12.18 -22.02 5.65
C TYR A 52 -13.27 -21.63 4.66
N GLY A 53 -13.20 -20.41 4.11
CA GLY A 53 -14.23 -19.86 3.23
C GLY A 53 -14.18 -20.38 1.79
N GLY A 54 -13.00 -20.80 1.31
CA GLY A 54 -12.79 -21.14 -0.10
C GLY A 54 -13.08 -19.95 -1.02
N ASP A 55 -13.60 -20.22 -2.22
CA ASP A 55 -14.05 -19.15 -3.12
C ASP A 55 -15.25 -18.40 -2.52
N LEU A 56 -15.15 -17.08 -2.40
CA LEU A 56 -16.19 -16.26 -1.80
C LEU A 56 -17.14 -15.66 -2.87
N VAL A 57 -18.43 -15.94 -2.73
CA VAL A 57 -19.50 -15.32 -3.53
C VAL A 57 -20.38 -14.50 -2.59
N ILE A 58 -20.49 -13.19 -2.86
CA ILE A 58 -21.39 -12.29 -2.11
C ILE A 58 -22.73 -12.24 -2.84
N ALA A 59 -23.77 -12.83 -2.25
CA ALA A 59 -25.11 -12.88 -2.81
C ALA A 59 -25.94 -11.67 -2.34
N ASP A 60 -26.39 -10.84 -3.29
CA ASP A 60 -27.40 -9.83 -3.03
C ASP A 60 -28.76 -10.50 -2.76
N ILE A 61 -29.26 -10.30 -1.55
CA ILE A 61 -30.55 -10.83 -1.08
C ILE A 61 -31.61 -9.72 -0.94
N GLY A 62 -31.34 -8.53 -1.49
CA GLY A 62 -32.28 -7.42 -1.53
C GLY A 62 -32.32 -6.56 -0.25
N ILE A 63 -31.25 -6.58 0.57
CA ILE A 63 -31.12 -5.63 1.69
C ILE A 63 -30.86 -4.23 1.11
N PRO A 64 -31.72 -3.23 1.37
CA PRO A 64 -31.49 -1.87 0.86
C PRO A 64 -30.21 -1.26 1.44
N ALA A 65 -29.40 -0.59 0.60
CA ALA A 65 -28.13 0.03 1.03
C ALA A 65 -28.30 1.00 2.20
N GLY A 66 -29.37 1.81 2.21
CA GLY A 66 -29.64 2.75 3.30
C GLY A 66 -29.80 2.09 4.68
N VAL A 67 -30.21 0.82 4.74
CA VAL A 67 -30.27 0.07 6.01
C VAL A 67 -28.87 -0.23 6.53
N ILE A 68 -27.91 -0.47 5.62
CA ILE A 68 -26.51 -0.72 5.97
C ILE A 68 -25.85 0.61 6.36
N ASP A 69 -26.11 1.68 5.60
CA ASP A 69 -25.54 3.03 5.83
C ASP A 69 -25.96 3.65 7.18
N GLU A 70 -27.10 3.22 7.74
CA GLU A 70 -27.63 3.67 9.04
C GLU A 70 -27.08 2.87 10.23
N LEU A 71 -26.25 1.84 10.02
CA LEU A 71 -25.69 1.04 11.11
C LEU A 71 -24.60 1.80 11.87
N ASP A 72 -24.71 1.79 13.20
CA ASP A 72 -23.67 2.28 14.11
C ASP A 72 -22.55 1.25 14.27
N GLY A 73 -21.30 1.72 14.42
CA GLY A 73 -20.16 0.88 14.79
C GLY A 73 -18.94 1.05 13.88
N PRO A 74 -17.89 0.25 14.10
CA PRO A 74 -16.71 0.26 13.24
C PRO A 74 -17.10 -0.22 11.83
N TRP A 75 -16.71 0.56 10.83
CA TRP A 75 -17.05 0.31 9.45
C TRP A 75 -15.89 -0.38 8.72
N VAL A 76 -16.16 -1.55 8.14
CA VAL A 76 -15.17 -2.34 7.39
C VAL A 76 -15.70 -2.53 5.96
N GLU A 77 -14.96 -2.05 4.98
CA GLU A 77 -15.28 -2.22 3.55
C GLU A 77 -14.27 -3.13 2.85
N LEU A 78 -14.75 -3.93 1.91
CA LEU A 78 -13.87 -4.58 0.94
C LEU A 78 -13.57 -3.65 -0.23
N LEU A 79 -12.32 -3.62 -0.67
CA LEU A 79 -11.98 -2.98 -1.94
C LEU A 79 -12.51 -3.84 -3.09
N THR A 80 -13.52 -3.33 -3.78
CA THR A 80 -14.09 -3.96 -4.97
C THR A 80 -13.61 -3.29 -6.25
N ARG A 81 -13.61 -4.05 -7.34
CA ARG A 81 -13.25 -3.54 -8.67
C ARG A 81 -14.11 -2.34 -9.05
N GLU A 82 -15.42 -2.44 -8.81
CA GLU A 82 -16.41 -1.42 -9.14
C GLU A 82 -16.09 -0.11 -8.43
N ARG A 83 -15.79 -0.17 -7.12
CA ARG A 83 -15.48 1.03 -6.34
C ARG A 83 -14.11 1.62 -6.69
N MET A 84 -13.10 0.77 -6.89
CA MET A 84 -11.76 1.25 -7.25
C MET A 84 -11.71 1.87 -8.64
N ARG A 85 -12.56 1.40 -9.57
CA ARG A 85 -12.67 1.97 -10.91
C ARG A 85 -13.11 3.43 -10.90
N GLU A 86 -13.98 3.81 -9.97
CA GLU A 86 -14.48 5.18 -9.82
C GLU A 86 -13.38 6.15 -9.35
N LEU A 87 -12.34 5.64 -8.69
CA LEU A 87 -11.22 6.43 -8.18
C LEU A 87 -10.16 6.73 -9.25
N VAL A 88 -10.16 6.03 -10.39
CA VAL A 88 -9.14 6.23 -11.43
C VAL A 88 -9.41 7.55 -12.17
N PRO A 89 -8.55 8.58 -12.05
CA PRO A 89 -8.75 9.86 -12.72
C PRO A 89 -8.67 9.70 -14.24
N ALA A 90 -9.59 10.36 -14.94
CA ALA A 90 -9.57 10.41 -16.40
C ALA A 90 -8.44 11.32 -16.89
N ARG A 91 -7.60 10.82 -17.81
CA ARG A 91 -6.59 11.63 -18.49
C ARG A 91 -7.19 12.35 -19.70
N ALA A 92 -7.37 13.66 -19.59
CA ALA A 92 -7.75 14.51 -20.72
C ALA A 92 -6.59 14.63 -21.73
N ALA A 93 -6.94 14.80 -23.02
CA ALA A 93 -5.95 14.92 -24.09
C ALA A 93 -5.13 16.22 -24.01
N ASP A 94 -5.73 17.28 -23.47
CA ASP A 94 -5.09 18.59 -23.25
C ASP A 94 -4.55 18.67 -21.82
N THR A 95 -3.53 17.86 -21.53
CA THR A 95 -2.82 17.85 -20.24
C THR A 95 -1.32 17.84 -20.46
N HIS A 96 -0.58 18.28 -19.46
CA HIS A 96 0.88 18.25 -19.40
C HIS A 96 1.37 17.54 -18.13
N LYS A 97 2.67 17.23 -18.09
CA LYS A 97 3.32 16.56 -16.95
C LYS A 97 3.11 17.23 -15.59
N GLY A 98 2.79 18.52 -15.54
CA GLY A 98 2.48 19.20 -14.28
C GLY A 98 1.12 18.87 -13.67
N ASP A 99 0.18 18.35 -14.47
CA ASP A 99 -1.19 18.05 -14.03
C ASP A 99 -1.29 16.70 -13.31
N PHE A 100 -0.27 15.85 -13.45
CA PHE A 100 -0.20 14.52 -12.83
C PHE A 100 0.71 14.48 -11.60
N GLY A 101 0.95 15.65 -11.01
CA GLY A 101 1.73 15.80 -9.78
C GLY A 101 3.24 15.62 -9.93
N ARG A 102 3.96 16.15 -8.95
CA ARG A 102 5.40 16.02 -8.74
C ARG A 102 5.65 15.22 -7.48
N VAL A 103 6.24 14.03 -7.63
CA VAL A 103 6.62 13.19 -6.49
C VAL A 103 8.10 13.39 -6.20
N LEU A 104 8.43 13.76 -4.98
CA LEU A 104 9.80 13.75 -4.47
C LEU A 104 10.02 12.46 -3.67
N VAL A 105 10.94 11.63 -4.13
CA VAL A 105 11.34 10.40 -3.47
C VAL A 105 12.61 10.67 -2.67
N ILE A 106 12.54 10.55 -1.34
CA ILE A 106 13.70 10.65 -0.43
C ILE A 106 14.01 9.23 0.06
N ALA A 107 14.94 8.58 -0.63
CA ALA A 107 15.19 7.16 -0.45
C ALA A 107 16.63 6.79 -0.83
N GLY A 108 17.07 5.65 -0.31
CA GLY A 108 18.36 5.06 -0.60
C GLY A 108 19.51 5.57 0.26
N SER A 109 20.50 4.69 0.41
CA SER A 109 21.79 4.91 1.05
C SER A 109 22.84 4.08 0.31
N VAL A 110 24.11 4.23 0.66
CA VAL A 110 25.14 3.29 0.20
C VAL A 110 24.69 1.86 0.55
N GLY A 111 24.68 0.97 -0.45
CA GLY A 111 24.21 -0.42 -0.34
C GLY A 111 22.69 -0.62 -0.47
N ARG A 112 21.88 0.45 -0.56
CA ARG A 112 20.40 0.38 -0.62
C ARG A 112 19.78 1.25 -1.73
N THR A 113 20.53 1.55 -2.78
CA THR A 113 20.05 2.38 -3.91
C THR A 113 18.87 1.77 -4.68
N GLY A 114 18.71 0.44 -4.63
CA GLY A 114 17.56 -0.25 -5.23
C GLY A 114 16.21 0.16 -4.66
N ALA A 115 16.14 0.51 -3.37
CA ALA A 115 14.91 0.97 -2.73
C ALA A 115 14.43 2.30 -3.32
N ALA A 116 15.36 3.22 -3.59
CA ALA A 116 15.06 4.48 -4.27
C ALA A 116 14.56 4.27 -5.70
N HIS A 117 15.18 3.33 -6.43
CA HIS A 117 14.76 2.95 -7.78
C HIS A 117 13.34 2.37 -7.79
N LEU A 118 13.04 1.40 -6.94
CA LEU A 118 11.70 0.76 -6.89
C LEU A 118 10.62 1.76 -6.48
N THR A 119 10.89 2.63 -5.51
CA THR A 119 9.96 3.70 -5.11
C THR A 119 9.69 4.65 -6.29
N ALA A 120 10.73 5.12 -6.97
CA ALA A 120 10.55 6.02 -8.12
C ALA A 120 9.87 5.33 -9.31
N LEU A 121 10.19 4.06 -9.55
CA LEU A 121 9.56 3.23 -10.57
C LEU A 121 8.05 3.07 -10.32
N GLY A 122 7.65 2.78 -9.08
CA GLY A 122 6.25 2.67 -8.69
C GLY A 122 5.48 3.97 -8.90
N ALA A 123 6.11 5.10 -8.60
CA ALA A 123 5.52 6.42 -8.84
C ALA A 123 5.32 6.70 -10.33
N LEU A 124 6.35 6.49 -11.17
CA LEU A 124 6.27 6.71 -12.61
C LEU A 124 5.24 5.77 -13.27
N ARG A 125 5.24 4.48 -12.90
CA ARG A 125 4.31 3.49 -13.46
C ARG A 125 2.87 3.71 -13.03
N SER A 126 2.66 4.36 -11.88
CA SER A 126 1.35 4.85 -11.42
C SER A 126 0.96 6.20 -12.01
N GLY A 127 1.77 6.73 -12.92
CA GLY A 127 1.43 7.88 -13.74
C GLY A 127 1.79 9.24 -13.15
N ALA A 128 2.64 9.31 -12.11
CA ALA A 128 3.20 10.58 -11.67
C ALA A 128 3.82 11.33 -12.85
N GLY A 129 3.52 12.63 -12.96
CA GLY A 129 3.97 13.42 -14.09
C GLY A 129 5.46 13.75 -14.06
N LEU A 130 6.01 13.94 -12.87
CA LEU A 130 7.42 14.18 -12.62
C LEU A 130 7.85 13.46 -11.34
N VAL A 131 9.01 12.79 -11.39
CA VAL A 131 9.60 12.12 -10.21
C VAL A 131 11.04 12.58 -10.04
N THR A 132 11.35 13.13 -8.87
CA THR A 132 12.71 13.50 -8.46
C THR A 132 13.15 12.59 -7.34
N ILE A 133 14.34 12.00 -7.43
CA ILE A 133 14.96 11.21 -6.37
C ILE A 133 16.01 12.06 -5.66
N ALA A 134 15.75 12.38 -4.39
CA ALA A 134 16.68 13.01 -3.47
C ALA A 134 17.41 11.91 -2.67
N ALA A 135 18.72 11.79 -2.86
CA ALA A 135 19.52 10.72 -2.27
C ALA A 135 20.93 11.23 -1.90
N PRO A 136 21.69 10.50 -1.06
CA PRO A 136 23.08 10.84 -0.78
C PRO A 136 23.87 11.07 -2.06
N ARG A 137 24.71 12.11 -2.10
CA ARG A 137 25.46 12.51 -3.29
C ARG A 137 26.23 11.34 -3.94
N SER A 138 26.80 10.45 -3.13
CA SER A 138 27.52 9.25 -3.59
C SER A 138 26.61 8.22 -4.30
N CYS A 139 25.32 8.21 -4.00
CA CYS A 139 24.34 7.27 -4.57
C CYS A 139 23.77 7.73 -5.91
N VAL A 140 23.76 9.04 -6.18
CA VAL A 140 23.13 9.64 -7.36
C VAL A 140 23.62 9.04 -8.69
N PRO A 141 24.93 8.84 -8.95
CA PRO A 141 25.37 8.24 -10.21
C PRO A 141 24.81 6.84 -10.44
N THR A 142 24.74 6.02 -9.39
CA THR A 142 24.19 4.66 -9.45
C THR A 142 22.70 4.69 -9.76
N ILE A 143 21.94 5.58 -9.10
CA ILE A 143 20.49 5.72 -9.29
C ILE A 143 20.18 6.25 -10.69
N ALA A 144 20.87 7.30 -11.14
CA ALA A 144 20.69 7.90 -12.46
C ALA A 144 20.99 6.92 -13.61
N ALA A 145 21.85 5.91 -13.36
CA ALA A 145 22.15 4.87 -14.34
C ALA A 145 21.06 3.79 -14.46
N MET A 146 20.14 3.67 -13.49
CA MET A 146 19.09 2.63 -13.51
C MET A 146 17.94 2.96 -14.46
N MET A 147 17.59 4.25 -14.61
CA MET A 147 16.50 4.68 -15.49
C MET A 147 16.68 6.16 -15.90
N PRO A 148 16.59 6.49 -17.20
CA PRO A 148 16.80 7.85 -17.69
C PRO A 148 15.66 8.83 -17.35
N GLU A 149 14.47 8.34 -17.03
CA GLU A 149 13.30 9.16 -16.68
C GLU A 149 13.42 9.85 -15.32
N TYR A 150 14.36 9.42 -14.46
CA TYR A 150 14.58 10.02 -13.16
C TYR A 150 15.21 11.40 -13.26
N MET A 151 14.64 12.36 -12.52
CA MET A 151 15.42 13.50 -12.06
C MET A 151 16.09 13.12 -10.75
N THR A 152 17.32 13.57 -10.52
CA THR A 152 18.06 13.27 -9.29
C THR A 152 18.56 14.53 -8.62
N GLU A 153 18.44 14.60 -7.30
CA GLU A 153 18.94 15.68 -6.46
C GLU A 153 19.99 15.12 -5.48
N PRO A 154 21.26 15.54 -5.57
CA PRO A 154 22.30 15.10 -4.64
C PRO A 154 22.18 15.82 -3.30
N LEU A 155 22.04 15.05 -2.22
CA LEU A 155 21.98 15.55 -0.86
C LEU A 155 23.32 15.39 -0.14
N ASP A 156 23.51 16.22 0.88
CA ASP A 156 24.64 16.07 1.81
C ASP A 156 24.49 14.76 2.61
N GLU A 157 25.62 14.12 2.86
CA GLU A 157 25.68 12.73 3.33
C GLU A 157 26.61 12.57 4.53
N THR A 158 26.29 11.59 5.37
CA THR A 158 27.13 11.16 6.49
C THR A 158 28.35 10.39 5.98
N ALA A 159 29.34 10.17 6.84
CA ALA A 159 30.50 9.33 6.51
C ALA A 159 30.14 7.88 6.13
N ALA A 160 28.95 7.40 6.54
CA ALA A 160 28.42 6.08 6.20
C ALA A 160 27.70 6.05 4.84
N GLY A 161 27.54 7.20 4.16
CA GLY A 161 26.83 7.29 2.89
C GLY A 161 25.30 7.24 3.04
N ALA A 162 24.78 7.75 4.16
CA ALA A 162 23.36 8.00 4.38
C ALA A 162 23.09 9.52 4.34
N ILE A 163 21.83 9.94 4.29
CA ILE A 163 21.46 11.38 4.26
C ILE A 163 21.82 12.04 5.59
N ASP A 164 22.45 13.21 5.54
CA ASP A 164 22.77 14.00 6.72
C ASP A 164 21.67 15.03 7.04
N PHE A 165 21.52 15.38 8.32
CA PHE A 165 20.63 16.44 8.80
C PHE A 165 20.82 17.79 8.10
N SER A 166 22.04 18.11 7.68
CA SER A 166 22.31 19.35 6.91
C SER A 166 21.53 19.46 5.60
N ALA A 167 21.01 18.35 5.06
CA ALA A 167 20.24 18.34 3.81
C ALA A 167 18.77 18.81 3.95
N VAL A 168 18.26 19.05 5.17
CA VAL A 168 16.84 19.37 5.40
C VAL A 168 16.38 20.58 4.58
N ASP A 169 17.09 21.71 4.68
CA ASP A 169 16.68 22.94 4.00
C ASP A 169 16.73 22.77 2.47
N ARG A 170 17.73 22.05 1.97
CA ARG A 170 17.85 21.73 0.54
C ARG A 170 16.64 20.95 0.04
N VAL A 171 16.15 19.99 0.81
CA VAL A 171 14.99 19.15 0.47
C VAL A 171 13.70 19.97 0.48
N LEU A 172 13.51 20.83 1.48
CA LEU A 172 12.32 21.68 1.60
C LEU A 172 12.22 22.72 0.47
N ASP A 173 13.33 23.10 -0.15
CA ASP A 173 13.37 23.99 -1.32
C ASP A 173 12.99 23.29 -2.64
N ILE A 174 12.94 21.95 -2.68
CA ILE A 174 12.58 21.21 -3.89
C ILE A 174 11.06 21.28 -4.09
N LYS A 175 10.65 21.73 -5.27
CA LYS A 175 9.23 21.75 -5.64
C LYS A 175 8.68 20.34 -5.81
N ALA A 176 7.79 19.95 -4.90
CA ALA A 176 7.03 18.70 -4.94
C ALA A 176 5.56 18.97 -4.61
N ASP A 177 4.69 18.07 -5.05
CA ASP A 177 3.28 18.05 -4.66
C ASP A 177 3.05 16.98 -3.56
N VAL A 178 3.85 15.90 -3.53
CA VAL A 178 3.89 14.87 -2.47
C VAL A 178 5.33 14.40 -2.25
N ILE A 179 5.71 14.08 -1.00
CA ILE A 179 7.00 13.46 -0.66
C ILE A 179 6.79 12.00 -0.25
N ALA A 180 7.50 11.08 -0.89
CA ALA A 180 7.65 9.69 -0.45
C ALA A 180 9.01 9.54 0.23
N MET A 181 9.08 9.08 1.49
CA MET A 181 10.31 9.03 2.26
C MET A 181 10.45 7.74 3.04
N GLY A 182 11.68 7.21 3.11
CA GLY A 182 12.02 6.12 4.03
C GLY A 182 12.67 4.87 3.44
N PRO A 183 12.27 4.39 2.25
CA PRO A 183 12.89 3.20 1.64
C PRO A 183 14.42 3.29 1.57
N GLY A 184 15.10 2.45 2.36
CA GLY A 184 16.55 2.32 2.37
C GLY A 184 17.35 3.52 2.90
N LEU A 185 16.78 4.38 3.76
CA LEU A 185 17.52 5.51 4.35
C LEU A 185 18.57 5.09 5.38
N GLY A 186 18.42 3.92 6.01
CA GLY A 186 19.25 3.48 7.13
C GLY A 186 18.86 4.10 8.47
N HIS A 187 19.65 3.81 9.51
CA HIS A 187 19.31 4.11 10.92
C HIS A 187 20.29 5.05 11.60
N ASP A 188 21.09 5.80 10.82
CA ASP A 188 22.02 6.78 11.39
C ASP A 188 21.27 7.87 12.16
N ALA A 189 21.83 8.32 13.28
CA ALA A 189 21.19 9.34 14.11
C ALA A 189 20.94 10.67 13.37
N SER A 190 21.86 11.06 12.47
CA SER A 190 21.69 12.24 11.61
C SER A 190 20.52 12.06 10.64
N THR A 191 20.37 10.86 10.05
CA THR A 191 19.25 10.50 9.18
C THR A 191 17.92 10.50 9.92
N ALA A 192 17.87 9.96 11.14
CA ALA A 192 16.66 9.98 11.96
C ALA A 192 16.24 11.43 12.29
N ALA A 193 17.20 12.28 12.68
CA ALA A 193 16.96 13.70 12.89
C ALA A 193 16.48 14.42 11.62
N PHE A 194 17.05 14.06 10.45
CA PHE A 194 16.62 14.56 9.15
C PHE A 194 15.15 14.18 8.90
N VAL A 195 14.78 12.90 9.06
CA VAL A 195 13.42 12.39 8.87
C VAL A 195 12.42 13.15 9.73
N HIS A 196 12.72 13.30 11.03
CA HIS A 196 11.89 14.06 11.95
C HIS A 196 11.67 15.50 11.47
N ALA A 197 12.73 16.17 11.06
CA ALA A 197 12.64 17.55 10.58
C ALA A 197 11.81 17.67 9.29
N ILE A 198 11.86 16.69 8.38
CA ILE A 198 11.00 16.68 7.19
C ILE A 198 9.53 16.52 7.59
N VAL A 199 9.19 15.57 8.46
CA VAL A 199 7.82 15.38 8.92
C VAL A 199 7.26 16.64 9.59
N GLU A 200 8.09 17.31 10.40
CA GLU A 200 7.72 18.52 11.13
C GLU A 200 7.69 19.81 10.28
N ARG A 201 8.39 19.86 9.14
CA ARG A 201 8.58 21.11 8.38
C ARG A 201 8.06 21.08 6.96
N ALA A 202 7.80 19.91 6.37
CA ALA A 202 7.28 19.81 5.00
C ALA A 202 5.92 20.52 4.87
N GLY A 203 5.75 21.30 3.80
CA GLY A 203 4.49 21.99 3.49
C GLY A 203 3.57 21.20 2.55
N VAL A 204 3.89 19.93 2.29
CA VAL A 204 3.20 19.06 1.34
C VAL A 204 2.95 17.69 1.95
N PRO A 205 1.93 16.94 1.49
CA PRO A 205 1.62 15.63 2.03
C PRO A 205 2.78 14.63 1.96
N LEU A 206 2.79 13.69 2.91
CA LEU A 206 3.88 12.75 3.13
C LEU A 206 3.40 11.30 3.03
N VAL A 207 4.19 10.46 2.37
CA VAL A 207 4.08 8.99 2.41
C VAL A 207 5.35 8.43 3.03
N LEU A 208 5.22 7.83 4.21
CA LEU A 208 6.33 7.36 5.03
C LEU A 208 6.35 5.83 5.08
N ASP A 209 7.50 5.24 4.79
CA ASP A 209 7.70 3.79 4.81
C ASP A 209 9.02 3.42 5.48
N ALA A 210 9.20 2.14 5.81
CA ALA A 210 10.49 1.56 6.16
C ALA A 210 11.30 2.38 7.20
N ASP A 211 12.49 2.84 6.84
CA ASP A 211 13.39 3.52 7.77
C ASP A 211 12.88 4.88 8.23
N ALA A 212 11.97 5.52 7.48
CA ALA A 212 11.29 6.72 7.95
C ALA A 212 10.35 6.39 9.12
N LEU A 213 9.67 5.24 9.10
CA LEU A 213 8.84 4.79 10.23
C LEU A 213 9.72 4.37 11.41
N ASN A 214 10.82 3.66 11.14
CA ASN A 214 11.75 3.22 12.17
C ASN A 214 12.34 4.40 12.97
N ALA A 215 12.54 5.56 12.34
CA ALA A 215 13.00 6.78 13.01
C ALA A 215 12.07 7.24 14.15
N PHE A 216 10.78 6.88 14.11
CA PHE A 216 9.80 7.20 15.16
C PHE A 216 9.53 6.05 16.12
N SER A 217 10.32 4.97 16.07
CA SER A 217 10.21 3.89 17.05
C SER A 217 10.47 4.44 18.46
N GLY A 218 9.47 4.36 19.34
CA GLY A 218 9.52 4.92 20.70
C GLY A 218 9.00 6.35 20.83
N ASP A 219 8.65 7.03 19.73
CA ASP A 219 8.00 8.35 19.74
C ASP A 219 6.98 8.48 18.58
N PRO A 220 6.00 7.56 18.48
CA PRO A 220 5.03 7.53 17.40
C PRO A 220 4.06 8.72 17.42
N ASP A 221 3.96 9.45 18.55
CA ASP A 221 3.11 10.64 18.70
C ASP A 221 3.58 11.81 17.82
N ARG A 222 4.80 11.76 17.30
CA ARG A 222 5.30 12.76 16.33
C ARG A 222 4.95 12.42 14.88
N LEU A 223 4.41 11.23 14.60
CA LEU A 223 3.85 10.87 13.30
C LEU A 223 2.42 11.41 13.18
N VAL A 224 2.31 12.72 13.08
CA VAL A 224 1.02 13.41 13.02
C VAL A 224 0.91 14.26 11.76
N GLY A 225 -0.27 14.23 11.16
CA GLY A 225 -0.65 15.19 10.13
C GLY A 225 -0.74 16.60 10.71
N ARG A 226 -0.77 17.59 9.82
CA ARG A 226 -1.02 18.99 10.16
C ARG A 226 -2.15 19.52 9.29
N ASP A 227 -2.74 20.65 9.67
CA ASP A 227 -3.83 21.25 8.91
C ASP A 227 -3.43 21.43 7.43
N GLY A 228 -4.09 20.68 6.54
CA GLY A 228 -3.83 20.69 5.10
C GLY A 228 -2.61 19.87 4.63
N VAL A 229 -1.99 19.08 5.51
CA VAL A 229 -0.85 18.21 5.19
C VAL A 229 -1.10 16.82 5.77
N ASP A 230 -1.62 15.92 4.95
CA ASP A 230 -1.84 14.53 5.33
C ASP A 230 -0.53 13.76 5.43
N VAL A 231 -0.50 12.81 6.36
CA VAL A 231 0.55 11.80 6.51
C VAL A 231 -0.07 10.44 6.25
N ILE A 232 0.53 9.70 5.33
CA ILE A 232 0.24 8.29 5.07
C ILE A 232 1.45 7.49 5.55
N ILE A 233 1.22 6.45 6.34
CA ILE A 233 2.25 5.48 6.70
C ILE A 233 1.94 4.10 6.12
N THR A 234 2.96 3.35 5.71
CA THR A 234 2.78 2.04 5.07
C THR A 234 3.47 0.89 5.83
N PRO A 235 3.26 0.70 7.14
CA PRO A 235 4.00 -0.28 7.92
C PRO A 235 3.67 -1.72 7.51
N HIS A 236 4.68 -2.60 7.50
CA HIS A 236 4.46 -4.04 7.66
C HIS A 236 4.23 -4.40 9.14
N PRO A 237 3.79 -5.63 9.50
CA PRO A 237 3.45 -5.96 10.88
C PRO A 237 4.59 -5.72 11.89
N GLY A 238 5.83 -6.03 11.51
CA GLY A 238 7.01 -5.71 12.33
C GLY A 238 7.31 -4.22 12.53
N GLU A 239 7.01 -3.34 11.57
CA GLU A 239 7.16 -1.89 11.73
C GLU A 239 6.05 -1.35 12.63
N MET A 240 4.81 -1.81 12.41
CA MET A 240 3.66 -1.45 13.26
C MET A 240 3.89 -1.88 14.73
N ALA A 241 4.40 -3.09 14.95
CA ALA A 241 4.73 -3.59 16.28
C ALA A 241 5.74 -2.69 17.00
N ARG A 242 6.77 -2.20 16.29
CA ARG A 242 7.76 -1.25 16.86
C ARG A 242 7.14 0.10 17.17
N LEU A 243 6.26 0.61 16.30
CA LEU A 243 5.58 1.88 16.50
C LEU A 243 4.63 1.84 17.71
N LEU A 244 3.90 0.73 17.90
CA LEU A 244 2.94 0.56 18.98
C LEU A 244 3.56 0.02 20.28
N GLY A 245 4.79 -0.50 20.24
CA GLY A 245 5.44 -1.10 21.40
C GLY A 245 4.84 -2.46 21.81
N VAL A 246 4.28 -3.19 20.84
CA VAL A 246 3.65 -4.51 21.02
C VAL A 246 4.39 -5.58 20.21
N SER A 247 4.02 -6.85 20.33
CA SER A 247 4.59 -7.94 19.54
C SER A 247 3.98 -8.03 18.13
N ILE A 248 4.67 -8.71 17.20
CA ILE A 248 4.14 -8.95 15.84
C ILE A 248 2.88 -9.81 15.91
N GLU A 249 2.86 -10.80 16.80
CA GLU A 249 1.72 -11.68 17.03
C GLU A 249 0.49 -10.90 17.48
N GLN A 250 0.67 -9.89 18.35
CA GLN A 250 -0.43 -9.01 18.79
C GLN A 250 -0.97 -8.15 17.64
N VAL A 251 -0.09 -7.60 16.79
CA VAL A 251 -0.55 -6.87 15.59
C VAL A 251 -1.32 -7.80 14.65
N GLN A 252 -0.82 -9.02 14.45
CA GLN A 252 -1.43 -10.00 13.54
C GLN A 252 -2.75 -10.55 14.07
N SER A 253 -2.94 -10.62 15.39
CA SER A 253 -4.19 -11.10 15.99
C SER A 253 -5.35 -10.12 15.87
N ASP A 254 -5.09 -8.81 15.69
CA ASP A 254 -6.14 -7.83 15.43
C ASP A 254 -5.64 -6.66 14.57
N ARG A 255 -5.45 -6.93 13.28
CA ARG A 255 -4.90 -5.94 12.35
C ARG A 255 -5.83 -4.77 12.10
N LEU A 256 -7.15 -4.99 12.20
CA LEU A 256 -8.15 -3.92 12.03
C LEU A 256 -8.05 -2.92 13.17
N GLU A 257 -8.01 -3.39 14.41
CA GLU A 257 -7.95 -2.51 15.57
C GLU A 257 -6.63 -1.76 15.64
N HIS A 258 -5.48 -2.44 15.50
CA HIS A 258 -4.18 -1.76 15.57
C HIS A 258 -4.01 -0.71 14.44
N ALA A 259 -4.55 -0.98 13.25
CA ALA A 259 -4.55 0.02 12.16
C ALA A 259 -5.45 1.21 12.49
N ARG A 260 -6.65 0.97 13.04
CA ARG A 260 -7.62 2.00 13.45
C ARG A 260 -7.10 2.85 14.60
N GLU A 261 -6.57 2.22 15.65
CA GLU A 261 -5.95 2.88 16.80
C GLU A 261 -4.80 3.79 16.36
N PHE A 262 -3.94 3.32 15.45
CA PHE A 262 -2.86 4.16 14.95
C PHE A 262 -3.36 5.28 14.03
N ALA A 263 -4.35 5.02 13.17
CA ALA A 263 -4.92 6.02 12.26
C ALA A 263 -5.79 7.08 12.96
N ALA A 264 -6.16 6.85 14.23
CA ALA A 264 -6.95 7.79 15.00
C ALA A 264 -6.31 9.19 14.99
N SER A 265 -7.15 10.19 14.76
CA SER A 265 -6.74 11.59 14.65
C SER A 265 -5.82 11.99 15.82
N PRO A 266 -4.66 12.64 15.56
CA PRO A 266 -4.29 13.36 14.34
C PRO A 266 -3.26 12.64 13.44
N ARG A 267 -3.12 11.31 13.54
CA ARG A 267 -1.97 10.59 12.96
C ARG A 267 -2.01 10.38 11.44
N GLY A 268 -3.20 10.44 10.82
CA GLY A 268 -3.36 10.37 9.36
C GLY A 268 -3.86 9.01 8.89
N HIS A 269 -3.29 8.47 7.81
CA HIS A 269 -3.73 7.23 7.20
C HIS A 269 -2.69 6.12 7.34
N VAL A 270 -3.15 4.89 7.54
CA VAL A 270 -2.32 3.71 7.72
C VAL A 270 -2.62 2.70 6.62
N VAL A 271 -1.59 2.19 5.98
CA VAL A 271 -1.63 1.01 5.10
C VAL A 271 -0.85 -0.11 5.77
N LEU A 272 -1.52 -0.93 6.56
CA LEU A 272 -0.92 -2.07 7.27
C LEU A 272 -0.75 -3.25 6.31
N LYS A 273 0.45 -3.34 5.74
CA LYS A 273 0.85 -4.34 4.73
C LYS A 273 0.74 -5.77 5.27
N GLY A 274 0.53 -6.72 4.38
CA GLY A 274 0.40 -8.16 4.66
C GLY A 274 -0.68 -8.81 3.81
N HIS A 275 -0.81 -10.14 3.90
CA HIS A 275 -1.95 -10.87 3.32
C HIS A 275 -3.25 -10.21 3.78
N ARG A 276 -4.13 -9.80 2.87
CA ARG A 276 -5.29 -8.95 3.20
C ARG A 276 -4.86 -7.61 3.79
N THR A 277 -4.26 -6.75 2.98
CA THR A 277 -3.76 -5.43 3.45
C THR A 277 -4.92 -4.61 4.01
N VAL A 278 -4.71 -4.02 5.19
CA VAL A 278 -5.70 -3.18 5.89
C VAL A 278 -5.34 -1.72 5.70
N ILE A 279 -6.33 -0.89 5.36
CA ILE A 279 -6.19 0.56 5.26
C ILE A 279 -7.10 1.18 6.32
N ALA A 280 -6.58 2.12 7.10
CA ALA A 280 -7.36 2.85 8.10
C ALA A 280 -7.12 4.36 7.97
N GLY A 281 -8.17 5.15 8.12
CA GLY A 281 -8.13 6.61 8.14
C GLY A 281 -8.67 7.19 9.46
N PRO A 282 -8.67 8.52 9.60
CA PRO A 282 -9.03 9.21 10.84
C PRO A 282 -10.52 9.10 11.20
N GLU A 283 -11.39 8.74 10.26
CA GLU A 283 -12.86 8.64 10.45
C GLU A 283 -13.34 7.25 10.93
N SER A 284 -12.46 6.46 11.56
CA SER A 284 -12.77 5.11 12.06
C SER A 284 -13.22 4.09 11.00
N ARG A 285 -13.12 4.44 9.71
CA ARG A 285 -13.34 3.54 8.58
C ARG A 285 -12.09 2.74 8.28
N THR A 286 -12.31 1.47 7.98
CA THR A 286 -11.26 0.52 7.62
C THR A 286 -11.61 -0.17 6.31
N PHE A 287 -10.59 -0.42 5.48
CA PHE A 287 -10.74 -1.07 4.19
C PHE A 287 -9.81 -2.27 4.10
N VAL A 288 -10.28 -3.35 3.49
CA VAL A 288 -9.50 -4.58 3.31
C VAL A 288 -9.32 -4.87 1.83
N ASN A 289 -8.08 -5.04 1.42
CA ASN A 289 -7.73 -5.43 0.06
C ASN A 289 -7.62 -6.94 -0.08
N LEU A 290 -8.31 -7.53 -1.05
CA LEU A 290 -8.25 -8.97 -1.31
C LEU A 290 -7.31 -9.38 -2.45
N THR A 291 -6.85 -8.45 -3.27
CA THR A 291 -5.94 -8.74 -4.41
C THR A 291 -4.51 -9.00 -3.94
N GLY A 292 -3.72 -9.66 -4.77
CA GLY A 292 -2.33 -10.02 -4.50
C GLY A 292 -2.17 -11.47 -4.08
N ASN A 293 -0.95 -11.98 -4.24
CA ASN A 293 -0.57 -13.37 -4.01
C ASN A 293 0.71 -13.48 -3.16
N ALA A 294 1.05 -14.70 -2.76
CA ALA A 294 2.19 -14.94 -1.88
C ALA A 294 3.55 -14.62 -2.52
N GLY A 295 3.65 -14.64 -3.86
CA GLY A 295 4.88 -14.30 -4.59
C GLY A 295 5.31 -12.84 -4.39
N MET A 296 4.38 -11.97 -4.01
CA MET A 296 4.65 -10.58 -3.67
C MET A 296 5.43 -10.41 -2.36
N ALA A 297 5.61 -11.47 -1.56
CA ALA A 297 6.39 -11.50 -0.33
C ALA A 297 7.92 -11.47 -0.58
N THR A 298 8.36 -10.59 -1.49
CA THR A 298 9.74 -10.38 -1.89
C THR A 298 10.19 -8.98 -1.49
N GLY A 299 11.47 -8.83 -1.12
CA GLY A 299 12.04 -7.53 -0.78
C GLY A 299 11.90 -6.53 -1.92
N GLY A 300 11.42 -5.33 -1.62
CA GLY A 300 11.23 -4.24 -2.58
C GLY A 300 9.79 -4.03 -3.07
N SER A 301 8.87 -4.98 -2.84
CA SER A 301 7.44 -4.78 -3.17
C SER A 301 6.83 -3.62 -2.37
N GLY A 302 7.24 -3.47 -1.10
CA GLY A 302 6.85 -2.33 -0.26
C GLY A 302 7.35 -0.98 -0.81
N ASP A 303 8.60 -0.93 -1.26
CA ASP A 303 9.19 0.28 -1.85
C ASP A 303 8.39 0.72 -3.08
N LEU A 304 8.02 -0.24 -3.95
CA LEU A 304 7.18 0.00 -5.10
C LEU A 304 5.83 0.60 -4.68
N LEU A 305 5.12 -0.04 -3.73
CA LEU A 305 3.83 0.43 -3.21
C LEU A 305 3.92 1.87 -2.67
N THR A 306 4.98 2.22 -1.93
CA THR A 306 5.21 3.57 -1.40
C THR A 306 5.22 4.62 -2.51
N GLY A 307 5.91 4.32 -3.61
CA GLY A 307 5.89 5.16 -4.81
C GLY A 307 4.51 5.29 -5.45
N MET A 308 3.78 4.17 -5.52
CA MET A 308 2.43 4.14 -6.09
C MET A 308 1.45 5.00 -5.28
N VAL A 309 1.46 4.88 -3.95
CA VAL A 309 0.63 5.69 -3.05
C VAL A 309 0.91 7.18 -3.27
N ALA A 310 2.18 7.58 -3.31
CA ALA A 310 2.55 8.97 -3.52
C ALA A 310 2.10 9.52 -4.88
N ALA A 311 2.21 8.72 -5.94
CA ALA A 311 1.77 9.10 -7.28
C ALA A 311 0.25 9.25 -7.39
N TRP A 312 -0.52 8.34 -6.81
CA TRP A 312 -1.98 8.47 -6.80
C TRP A 312 -2.42 9.63 -5.92
N PHE A 313 -1.74 9.85 -4.79
CA PHE A 313 -2.06 10.99 -3.94
C PHE A 313 -1.79 12.32 -4.63
N ALA A 314 -0.67 12.46 -5.33
CA ALA A 314 -0.36 13.66 -6.10
C ALA A 314 -1.33 13.92 -7.27
N GLN A 315 -2.07 12.91 -7.72
CA GLN A 315 -3.06 13.02 -8.81
C GLN A 315 -4.50 13.26 -8.29
N ILE A 316 -4.87 12.64 -7.17
CA ILE A 316 -6.25 12.62 -6.66
C ILE A 316 -6.46 13.68 -5.57
N LEU A 317 -5.42 14.00 -4.79
CA LEU A 317 -5.48 14.90 -3.63
C LEU A 317 -6.46 14.43 -2.53
N ASP A 318 -6.65 13.12 -2.45
CA ASP A 318 -7.40 12.42 -1.40
C ASP A 318 -6.55 11.24 -0.92
N ALA A 319 -6.10 11.30 0.34
CA ALA A 319 -5.19 10.32 0.92
C ALA A 319 -5.83 8.92 1.03
N GLU A 320 -7.10 8.84 1.43
CA GLU A 320 -7.81 7.58 1.55
C GLU A 320 -8.00 6.94 0.16
N ALA A 321 -8.46 7.71 -0.82
CA ALA A 321 -8.62 7.24 -2.19
C ALA A 321 -7.29 6.76 -2.80
N ALA A 322 -6.20 7.49 -2.56
CA ALA A 322 -4.87 7.12 -3.03
C ALA A 322 -4.37 5.80 -2.42
N CYS A 323 -4.53 5.62 -1.10
CA CYS A 323 -4.20 4.36 -0.42
C CYS A 323 -4.98 3.18 -1.02
N LYS A 324 -6.29 3.31 -1.13
CA LYS A 324 -7.18 2.25 -1.65
C LYS A 324 -6.80 1.86 -3.06
N LEU A 325 -6.65 2.84 -3.95
CA LEU A 325 -6.33 2.58 -5.35
C LEU A 325 -4.92 1.99 -5.54
N ALA A 326 -3.92 2.51 -4.83
CA ALA A 326 -2.55 2.03 -4.91
C ALA A 326 -2.43 0.57 -4.46
N VAL A 327 -3.00 0.24 -3.29
CA VAL A 327 -2.96 -1.12 -2.73
C VAL A 327 -3.69 -2.12 -3.63
N TYR A 328 -4.87 -1.75 -4.15
CA TYR A 328 -5.63 -2.60 -5.06
C TYR A 328 -4.89 -2.86 -6.37
N LEU A 329 -4.33 -1.81 -7.01
CA LEU A 329 -3.58 -1.96 -8.25
C LEU A 329 -2.25 -2.68 -8.04
N HIS A 330 -1.61 -2.53 -6.88
CA HIS A 330 -0.39 -3.24 -6.54
C HIS A 330 -0.64 -4.74 -6.46
N GLY A 331 -1.68 -5.17 -5.74
CA GLY A 331 -2.07 -6.57 -5.66
C GLY A 331 -2.53 -7.12 -7.02
N THR A 332 -3.38 -6.39 -7.75
CA THR A 332 -3.83 -6.79 -9.09
C THR A 332 -2.65 -6.97 -10.06
N ALA A 333 -1.68 -6.05 -10.05
CA ALA A 333 -0.48 -6.18 -10.88
C ALA A 333 0.41 -7.36 -10.43
N GLY A 334 0.45 -7.67 -9.14
CA GLY A 334 1.08 -8.87 -8.61
C GLY A 334 0.43 -10.15 -9.11
N ASP A 335 -0.91 -10.21 -9.12
CA ASP A 335 -1.65 -11.38 -9.62
C ASP A 335 -1.43 -11.59 -11.12
N LEU A 336 -1.37 -10.50 -11.90
CA LEU A 336 -1.04 -10.56 -13.32
C LEU A 336 0.42 -11.00 -13.54
N ALA A 337 1.36 -10.49 -12.75
CA ALA A 337 2.78 -10.87 -12.86
C ALA A 337 3.00 -12.34 -12.45
N GLU A 338 2.27 -12.84 -11.45
CA GLU A 338 2.36 -14.24 -11.01
C GLU A 338 1.92 -15.21 -12.10
N ALA A 339 0.90 -14.84 -12.89
CA ALA A 339 0.45 -15.66 -14.02
C ALA A 339 1.52 -15.84 -15.11
N ASP A 340 2.46 -14.89 -15.24
CA ASP A 340 3.52 -14.91 -16.25
C ASP A 340 4.84 -15.48 -15.70
N GLU A 341 5.24 -15.09 -14.49
CA GLU A 341 6.55 -15.44 -13.91
C GLU A 341 6.49 -16.64 -12.94
N GLY A 342 5.30 -16.92 -12.39
CA GLY A 342 5.10 -17.87 -11.29
C GLY A 342 5.44 -17.30 -9.92
N GLU A 343 4.75 -17.80 -8.89
CA GLU A 343 4.81 -17.28 -7.51
C GLU A 343 6.24 -17.13 -6.95
N SER A 344 7.10 -18.14 -7.14
CA SER A 344 8.44 -18.16 -6.54
C SER A 344 9.48 -17.27 -7.25
N ALA A 345 9.23 -16.87 -8.49
CA ALA A 345 10.18 -16.09 -9.29
C ALA A 345 9.79 -14.61 -9.40
N LEU A 346 8.61 -14.24 -8.91
CA LEU A 346 8.05 -12.90 -9.01
C LEU A 346 8.93 -11.85 -8.31
N LEU A 347 9.29 -10.82 -9.06
CA LEU A 347 10.06 -9.67 -8.58
C LEU A 347 9.21 -8.40 -8.54
N PRO A 348 9.59 -7.40 -7.72
CA PRO A 348 8.93 -6.09 -7.73
C PRO A 348 8.94 -5.40 -9.10
N THR A 349 9.96 -5.65 -9.93
CA THR A 349 10.01 -5.12 -11.30
C THR A 349 8.96 -5.72 -12.22
N ASP A 350 8.54 -6.95 -11.96
CA ASP A 350 7.51 -7.64 -12.74
C ASP A 350 6.12 -7.09 -12.37
N ILE A 351 5.88 -6.85 -11.07
CA ILE A 351 4.72 -6.10 -10.59
C ILE A 351 4.68 -4.73 -11.29
N ALA A 352 5.80 -4.00 -11.30
CA ALA A 352 5.88 -2.68 -11.91
C ALA A 352 5.60 -2.70 -13.43
N ALA A 353 6.01 -3.77 -14.12
CA ALA A 353 5.74 -3.97 -15.54
C ALA A 353 4.24 -4.16 -15.82
N HIS A 354 3.52 -4.83 -14.90
CA HIS A 354 2.09 -5.14 -15.02
C HIS A 354 1.14 -4.06 -14.49
N LEU A 355 1.65 -2.99 -13.85
CA LEU A 355 0.81 -1.88 -13.36
C LEU A 355 -0.06 -1.25 -14.46
N GLY A 356 0.48 -1.12 -15.68
CA GLY A 356 -0.30 -0.62 -16.81
C GLY A 356 -1.46 -1.54 -17.20
N ASP A 357 -1.24 -2.85 -17.17
CA ASP A 357 -2.27 -3.84 -17.49
C ASP A 357 -3.32 -3.91 -16.38
N ALA A 358 -2.93 -3.81 -15.10
CA ALA A 358 -3.85 -3.72 -13.96
C ALA A 358 -4.79 -2.50 -14.07
N VAL A 359 -4.29 -1.32 -14.45
CA VAL A 359 -5.12 -0.13 -14.67
C VAL A 359 -6.07 -0.32 -15.87
N LEU A 360 -5.61 -0.94 -16.96
CA LEU A 360 -6.45 -1.22 -18.13
C LEU A 360 -7.56 -2.23 -17.81
N GLU A 361 -7.25 -3.24 -17.01
CA GLU A 361 -8.21 -4.20 -16.50
C GLU A 361 -9.26 -3.50 -15.63
N LEU A 362 -8.84 -2.71 -14.65
CA LEU A 362 -9.74 -1.98 -13.76
C LEU A 362 -10.69 -1.04 -14.54
N THR A 363 -10.17 -0.33 -15.54
CA THR A 363 -10.95 0.63 -16.35
C THR A 363 -11.72 0.01 -17.52
N ALA A 364 -11.54 -1.29 -17.80
CA ALA A 364 -12.09 -2.06 -18.92
C ALA A 364 -11.76 -1.53 -20.34
N ARG A 365 -10.65 -0.80 -20.48
CA ARG A 365 -10.08 -0.49 -21.81
C ARG A 365 -9.24 -1.69 -22.25
N ARG A 366 -9.85 -2.80 -22.64
CA ARG A 366 -9.09 -3.99 -23.06
C ARG A 366 -8.14 -3.64 -24.21
N ARG A 367 -6.85 -3.91 -24.01
CA ARG A 367 -5.84 -4.02 -25.08
C ARG A 367 -6.35 -5.05 -26.09
N VAL A 368 -6.57 -4.66 -27.34
CA VAL A 368 -6.72 -5.62 -28.43
C VAL A 368 -5.40 -6.38 -28.52
N LYS A 369 -5.35 -7.63 -28.06
CA LYS A 369 -4.20 -8.52 -28.31
C LYS A 369 -4.01 -8.53 -29.83
N ARG A 370 -2.89 -7.97 -30.32
CA ARG A 370 -2.46 -8.23 -31.69
C ARG A 370 -2.26 -9.75 -31.79
N PRO A 371 -2.81 -10.43 -32.80
CA PRO A 371 -2.53 -11.85 -32.97
C PRO A 371 -1.01 -12.00 -33.07
N ALA A 372 -0.45 -12.96 -32.34
CA ALA A 372 0.90 -13.41 -32.61
C ALA A 372 0.94 -13.84 -34.07
N GLU A 373 1.74 -13.14 -34.88
CA GLU A 373 2.05 -13.59 -36.22
C GLU A 373 2.74 -14.94 -36.08
N ALA A 374 2.00 -16.00 -36.41
CA ALA A 374 2.58 -17.32 -36.62
C ALA A 374 3.48 -17.20 -37.86
N GLY A 375 4.79 -17.09 -37.61
CA GLY A 375 5.86 -17.23 -38.61
C GLY A 375 6.44 -18.63 -38.57
#